data_AF-A0A7L4TR87-F1
#
_entry.id   AF-A0A7L4TR87-F1
#
_cell.length_a   1.000
_cell.length_b   1.000
_cell.length_c   1.000
_cell.angle_alpha   90.00
_cell.angle_beta   90.00
_cell.angle_gamma   90.00
#
_symmetry.space_group_name_H-M   'P 1'
#
loop_
_entity.id
_entity.type
_entity.pdbx_description
1 polymer ?
#
loop_
_entity_poly.entity_id
_entity_poly.type
_entity_poly.pdbx_seq_one_letter_code
_entity_poly.pdbx_strand_id
1 'polypeptide(L)'
;MTPQVLKSYEINRDTVAIVPAYAPDYDTIVYETDQTYYVKELAHSMIERACIEGGATCEGRRDAVSKLINVSSKIPIPIDPLNHIYAFPT
;
A
#
# COMPACT_ATOMS: atom_id res chain seq x y z
N MET A 1 20.79 4.12 -17.93
CA MET A 1 19.38 3.92 -18.30
C MET A 1 18.54 4.57 -17.22
N THR A 2 17.69 5.52 -17.58
CA THR A 2 16.66 6.04 -16.65
C THR A 2 15.69 4.90 -16.35
N PRO A 3 15.39 4.62 -15.07
CA PRO A 3 14.40 3.60 -14.75
C PRO A 3 13.04 4.01 -15.32
N GLN A 4 12.30 3.05 -15.86
CA GLN A 4 10.96 3.29 -16.36
C GLN A 4 10.06 3.66 -15.18
N VAL A 5 9.44 4.84 -15.23
CA VAL A 5 8.51 5.32 -14.20
C VAL A 5 7.08 4.93 -14.59
N LEU A 6 6.41 4.22 -13.71
CA LEU A 6 5.00 3.86 -13.85
C LEU A 6 4.11 5.04 -13.45
N LYS A 7 2.97 5.18 -14.12
CA LYS A 7 1.95 6.17 -13.74
C LYS A 7 1.17 5.76 -12.49
N SER A 8 0.92 4.46 -12.35
CA SER A 8 0.17 3.86 -11.24
C SER A 8 0.65 2.43 -11.02
N TYR A 9 0.33 1.87 -9.87
CA TYR A 9 0.65 0.49 -9.53
C TYR A 9 -0.53 -0.19 -8.82
N GLU A 10 -0.76 -1.46 -9.11
CA GLU A 10 -1.81 -2.29 -8.49
C GLU A 10 -1.18 -3.16 -7.40
N ILE A 11 -1.60 -2.96 -6.15
CA ILE A 11 -1.11 -3.72 -5.01
C ILE A 11 -1.53 -5.18 -5.19
N ASN A 12 -0.54 -6.07 -5.12
CA ASN A 12 -0.73 -7.49 -5.36
C ASN A 12 0.03 -8.32 -4.31
N ARG A 13 0.04 -9.64 -4.48
CA ARG A 13 0.64 -10.58 -3.51
C ARG A 13 2.16 -10.54 -3.49
N ASP A 14 2.80 -10.06 -4.55
CA ASP A 14 4.24 -9.91 -4.63
C ASP A 14 4.71 -8.58 -4.03
N THR A 15 3.79 -7.64 -3.75
CA THR A 15 4.11 -6.36 -3.11
C THR A 15 4.63 -6.57 -1.68
N VAL A 16 5.91 -6.27 -1.45
CA VAL A 16 6.57 -6.36 -0.15
C VAL A 16 6.51 -5.04 0.61
N ALA A 17 6.75 -3.93 -0.08
CA ALA A 17 6.76 -2.61 0.55
C ALA A 17 6.38 -1.50 -0.43
N ILE A 18 5.68 -0.49 0.09
CA ILE A 18 5.30 0.73 -0.63
C ILE A 18 5.86 1.89 0.17
N VAL A 19 6.88 2.55 -0.36
CA VAL A 19 7.68 3.54 0.38
C VAL A 19 7.62 4.90 -0.33
N PRO A 20 7.15 5.96 0.33
CA PRO A 20 7.22 7.31 -0.24
C PRO A 20 8.65 7.68 -0.64
N ALA A 21 8.79 8.32 -1.79
CA ALA A 21 10.07 8.76 -2.32
C ALA A 21 10.16 10.28 -2.37
N TYR A 22 11.39 10.79 -2.21
CA TYR A 22 11.71 12.21 -2.37
C TYR A 22 12.50 12.39 -3.67
N ALA A 23 11.86 12.11 -4.80
CA ALA A 23 12.45 12.22 -6.12
C ALA A 23 11.64 13.19 -7.01
N PRO A 24 12.27 13.82 -8.03
CA PRO A 24 11.56 14.74 -8.92
C PRO A 24 10.54 14.05 -9.83
N ASP A 25 10.81 12.79 -10.20
CA ASP A 25 10.12 12.12 -11.30
C ASP A 25 9.06 11.10 -10.84
N TYR A 26 9.11 10.67 -9.57
CA TYR A 26 8.22 9.68 -8.98
C TYR A 26 7.99 9.95 -7.49
N ASP A 27 6.83 9.53 -6.99
CA ASP A 27 6.36 9.82 -5.64
C ASP A 27 6.54 8.64 -4.68
N THR A 28 6.63 7.42 -5.22
CA THR A 28 6.69 6.19 -4.44
C THR A 28 7.63 5.18 -5.08
N ILE A 29 8.34 4.42 -4.25
CA ILE A 29 9.06 3.21 -4.65
C ILE A 29 8.27 2.02 -4.13
N VAL A 30 7.96 1.09 -5.04
CA VAL A 30 7.33 -0.18 -4.70
C VAL A 30 8.36 -1.29 -4.84
N TYR A 31 8.51 -2.07 -3.78
CA TYR A 31 9.32 -3.28 -3.76
C TYR A 31 8.39 -4.49 -3.91
N GLU A 32 8.60 -5.26 -4.97
CA GLU A 32 8.15 -6.65 -5.05
C GLU A 32 9.31 -7.58 -4.68
N THR A 33 9.01 -8.88 -4.51
CA THR A 33 10.01 -9.89 -4.15
C THR A 33 11.24 -9.88 -5.08
N ASP A 34 11.02 -9.78 -6.39
CA ASP A 34 12.08 -9.92 -7.40
C ASP A 34 12.36 -8.63 -8.19
N GLN A 35 11.63 -7.55 -7.91
CA GLN A 35 11.73 -6.33 -8.70
C GLN A 35 11.32 -5.06 -7.92
N THR A 36 11.70 -3.91 -8.48
CA THR A 36 11.43 -2.60 -7.89
C THR A 36 10.82 -1.70 -8.94
N TYR A 37 9.76 -0.99 -8.57
CA TYR A 37 9.09 -0.03 -9.43
C TYR A 37 9.16 1.37 -8.85
N TYR A 38 9.27 2.34 -9.75
CA TYR A 38 9.19 3.76 -9.45
C TYR A 38 7.85 4.26 -9.97
N VAL A 39 7.02 4.81 -9.08
CA VAL A 39 5.62 5.10 -9.38
C VAL A 39 5.34 6.58 -9.13
N LYS A 40 4.73 7.23 -10.12
CA LYS A 40 4.25 8.60 -10.07
C LYS A 40 2.82 8.68 -9.50
N GLU A 41 2.64 8.02 -8.37
CA GLU A 41 1.41 7.97 -7.57
C GLU A 41 1.81 7.92 -6.10
N LEU A 42 1.09 8.64 -5.24
CA LEU A 42 1.37 8.68 -3.80
C LEU A 42 1.03 7.32 -3.16
N ALA A 43 1.90 6.86 -2.25
CA ALA A 43 1.73 5.61 -1.53
C ALA A 43 0.34 5.47 -0.87
N HIS A 44 -0.13 6.52 -0.21
CA HIS A 44 -1.44 6.51 0.43
C HIS A 44 -2.59 6.39 -0.58
N SER A 45 -2.47 7.01 -1.76
CA SER A 45 -3.50 6.92 -2.81
C SER A 45 -3.64 5.50 -3.33
N MET A 46 -2.52 4.81 -3.55
CA MET A 46 -2.52 3.39 -3.95
C MET A 46 -3.17 2.50 -2.89
N ILE A 47 -2.82 2.72 -1.62
CA ILE A 47 -3.36 1.93 -0.49
C ILE A 47 -4.87 2.17 -0.33
N GLU A 48 -5.33 3.44 -0.34
CA GLU A 48 -6.75 3.76 -0.24
C GLU A 48 -7.55 3.17 -1.41
N ARG A 49 -7.03 3.29 -2.64
CA ARG A 49 -7.66 2.69 -3.81
C ARG A 49 -7.77 1.16 -3.69
N ALA A 50 -6.70 0.49 -3.26
CA ALA A 50 -6.70 -0.96 -3.07
C ALA A 50 -7.68 -1.42 -1.97
N CYS A 51 -7.83 -0.65 -0.89
CA CYS A 51 -8.87 -0.95 0.12
C CYS A 51 -10.28 -0.90 -0.50
N ILE A 52 -10.57 0.13 -1.31
CA ILE A 52 -11.86 0.32 -1.98
C ILE A 52 -12.12 -0.82 -2.97
N GLU A 53 -11.11 -1.21 -3.77
CA GLU A 53 -11.16 -2.38 -4.66
C GLU A 53 -11.45 -3.68 -3.87
N GLY A 54 -10.87 -3.81 -2.67
CA GLY A 54 -11.16 -4.88 -1.70
C GLY A 54 -12.50 -4.72 -0.95
N GLY A 55 -13.32 -3.72 -1.27
CA GLY A 55 -14.69 -3.55 -0.80
C GLY A 55 -14.88 -2.76 0.51
N ALA A 56 -13.89 -2.00 0.99
CA ALA A 56 -14.05 -1.14 2.17
C ALA A 56 -13.06 0.05 2.19
N THR A 57 -13.30 1.07 3.01
CA THR A 57 -12.31 2.15 3.19
C THR A 57 -11.14 1.68 4.07
N CYS A 58 -9.93 2.21 3.88
CA CYS A 58 -8.84 1.86 4.79
C CYS A 58 -9.08 2.39 6.21
N GLU A 59 -9.74 3.55 6.35
CA GLU A 59 -10.18 4.08 7.65
C GLU A 59 -11.09 3.10 8.39
N GLY A 60 -12.17 2.62 7.75
CA GLY A 60 -13.09 1.67 8.38
C GLY A 60 -12.39 0.36 8.79
N ARG A 61 -11.43 -0.09 7.97
CA ARG A 61 -10.58 -1.24 8.30
C ARG A 61 -9.68 -0.97 9.50
N ARG A 62 -9.00 0.18 9.56
CA ARG A 62 -8.17 0.59 10.71
C ARG A 62 -9.00 0.66 11.99
N ASP A 63 -10.19 1.26 11.93
CA ASP A 63 -11.08 1.38 13.08
C ASP A 63 -11.55 0.02 13.61
N ALA A 64 -11.91 -0.89 12.70
CA ALA A 64 -12.31 -2.24 13.06
C ALA A 64 -11.14 -3.01 13.71
N VAL A 65 -9.95 -2.99 13.10
CA VAL A 65 -8.77 -3.68 13.62
C VAL A 65 -8.35 -3.11 14.97
N SER A 66 -8.29 -1.79 15.10
CA SER A 66 -7.99 -1.09 16.37
C SER A 66 -8.82 -1.63 17.55
N LYS A 67 -10.13 -1.78 17.34
CA LYS A 67 -11.07 -2.33 18.34
C LYS A 67 -10.88 -3.83 18.56
N LEU A 68 -10.62 -4.60 17.51
CA LEU A 68 -10.47 -6.06 17.59
C LEU A 68 -9.24 -6.49 18.39
N ILE A 69 -8.11 -5.79 18.23
CA ILE A 69 -6.85 -6.14 18.91
C ILE A 69 -6.46 -5.17 20.03
N ASN A 70 -7.31 -4.17 20.33
CA ASN A 70 -7.13 -3.18 21.39
C ASN A 70 -5.79 -2.42 21.30
N VAL A 71 -5.46 -1.92 20.11
CA VAL A 71 -4.26 -1.11 19.86
C VAL A 71 -4.61 0.19 19.14
N SER A 72 -3.95 1.29 19.52
CA SER A 72 -4.18 2.62 18.96
C SER A 72 -3.07 3.11 18.04
N SER A 73 -1.98 2.34 17.90
CA SER A 73 -0.82 2.70 17.09
C SER A 73 -0.39 1.54 16.22
N LYS A 74 0.24 1.87 15.09
CA LYS A 74 0.70 0.92 14.07
C LYS A 74 -0.36 -0.12 13.66
N ILE A 75 -1.60 0.33 13.54
CA ILE A 75 -2.75 -0.53 13.27
C ILE A 75 -2.60 -1.13 11.85
N PRO A 76 -2.58 -2.46 11.72
CA PRO A 76 -2.55 -3.12 10.41
C PRO A 76 -3.80 -2.80 9.59
N ILE A 77 -3.64 -2.79 8.27
CA ILE A 77 -4.72 -2.53 7.31
C ILE A 77 -4.90 -3.78 6.45
N PRO A 78 -5.99 -4.53 6.64
CA PRO A 78 -6.35 -5.64 5.76
C PRO A 78 -6.81 -5.12 4.39
N ILE A 79 -5.89 -4.80 3.48
CA ILE A 79 -6.20 -4.19 2.17
C ILE A 79 -7.19 -5.08 1.40
N ASP A 80 -6.83 -6.35 1.21
CA ASP A 80 -7.68 -7.36 0.59
C ASP A 80 -7.57 -8.69 1.37
N PRO A 81 -8.46 -8.92 2.35
CA PRO A 81 -8.45 -10.13 3.16
C PRO A 81 -8.71 -11.41 2.36
N LEU A 82 -9.47 -11.34 1.26
CA LEU A 82 -9.80 -12.52 0.43
C LEU A 82 -8.57 -13.01 -0.32
N ASN A 83 -7.67 -12.09 -0.68
CA ASN A 83 -6.40 -12.39 -1.33
C ASN A 83 -5.20 -12.41 -0.39
N HIS A 84 -5.45 -12.35 0.93
CA HIS A 84 -4.43 -12.35 1.98
C HIS A 84 -3.43 -11.18 1.91
N ILE A 85 -3.86 -10.00 1.47
CA ILE A 85 -3.02 -8.79 1.38
C ILE A 85 -3.27 -7.90 2.61
N TYR A 86 -2.23 -7.71 3.41
CA TYR A 86 -2.25 -6.90 4.63
C TYR A 86 -1.07 -5.93 4.64
N ALA A 87 -1.34 -4.65 4.93
CA ALA A 87 -0.30 -3.65 5.09
C ALA A 87 -0.04 -3.38 6.58
N PHE A 88 1.23 -3.34 6.96
CA PHE A 88 1.68 -2.98 8.30
C PHE A 88 2.38 -1.63 8.23
N PRO A 89 1.88 -0.60 8.94
CA PRO A 89 2.56 0.70 8.99
C PRO A 89 3.89 0.58 9.75
N THR A 90 4.94 1.18 9.19
CA THR A 90 6.31 1.19 9.76
C THR A 90 6.55 2.40 10.66
#